data_AF-A0A383AKL7-F1
#
_entry.id   AF-A0A383AKL7-F1
#
_cell.length_a   1.000
_cell.length_b   1.000
_cell.length_c   1.000
_cell.angle_alpha   90.00
_cell.angle_beta   90.00
_cell.angle_gamma   90.00
#
_symmetry.space_group_name_H-M   'P 1'
#
loop_
_entity.id
_entity.type
_entity.pdbx_description
1 polymer ?
#
loop_
_entity_poly.entity_id
_entity_poly.type
_entity_poly.pdbx_seq_one_letter_code
_entity_poly.pdbx_strand_id
1 'polypeptide(L)'
;MLNVDEAISTRRSVRAFRSDPVSRSTVEHILEMAGRAPSGTNTQPWKAHVFSGAALRRLCDVAVRAFWNESEKHSSDRNHYLEQWRDPYLSRRRKVGWDLYETMGIKKG
;
A
#
# COMPACT_ATOMS: atom_id res chain seq x y z
N MET A 1 -16.04 -12.47 17.51
CA MET A 1 -15.33 -11.97 16.32
C MET A 1 -15.55 -10.47 16.29
N LEU A 2 -14.51 -9.66 16.10
CA LEU A 2 -14.65 -8.19 16.04
C LEU A 2 -15.52 -7.81 14.85
N ASN A 3 -16.50 -6.92 15.05
CA ASN A 3 -17.25 -6.32 13.95
C ASN A 3 -16.50 -5.11 13.36
N VAL A 4 -17.05 -4.52 12.29
CA VAL A 4 -16.41 -3.40 11.58
C VAL A 4 -16.27 -2.16 12.47
N ASP A 5 -17.31 -1.81 13.23
CA ASP A 5 -17.32 -0.62 14.09
C ASP A 5 -16.31 -0.76 15.23
N GLU A 6 -16.21 -1.95 15.83
CA GLU A 6 -15.22 -2.28 16.85
C GLU A 6 -13.80 -2.21 16.28
N ALA A 7 -13.56 -2.77 15.09
CA ALA A 7 -12.24 -2.73 14.47
C ALA A 7 -11.79 -1.28 14.17
N ILE A 8 -12.71 -0.42 13.73
CA ILE A 8 -12.42 0.99 13.45
C ILE A 8 -12.17 1.78 14.74
N SER A 9 -13.06 1.65 15.73
CA SER A 9 -13.03 2.45 16.96
C SER A 9 -11.88 2.06 17.90
N THR A 10 -11.46 0.79 17.90
CA THR A 10 -10.39 0.30 18.79
C THR A 10 -8.98 0.48 18.20
N ARG A 11 -8.84 0.72 16.89
CA ARG A 11 -7.55 0.92 16.24
C ARG A 11 -6.87 2.20 16.73
N ARG A 12 -5.63 2.06 17.18
CA ARG A 12 -4.80 3.17 17.69
C ARG A 12 -3.37 3.15 17.13
N SER A 13 -2.69 4.29 17.17
CA SER A 13 -1.27 4.38 16.84
C SER A 13 -0.45 3.82 18.00
N VAL A 14 0.00 2.57 17.86
CA VAL A 14 0.82 1.86 18.86
C VAL A 14 2.30 2.24 18.68
N ARG A 15 2.99 2.54 19.80
CA ARG A 15 4.40 3.02 19.81
C ARG A 15 5.38 2.08 20.51
N ALA A 16 4.91 0.93 21.01
CA ALA A 16 5.72 -0.11 21.61
C ALA A 16 5.13 -1.48 21.24
N PHE A 17 5.97 -2.40 20.77
CA PHE A 17 5.57 -3.72 20.29
C PHE A 17 6.31 -4.81 21.06
N ARG A 18 5.67 -5.96 21.22
CA ARG A 18 6.33 -7.14 21.78
C ARG A 18 7.32 -7.72 20.75
N SER A 19 8.24 -8.56 21.22
CA SER A 19 9.22 -9.26 20.37
C SER A 19 8.64 -10.45 19.61
N ASP A 20 7.40 -10.86 19.91
CA ASP A 20 6.72 -11.96 19.24
C ASP A 20 6.54 -11.66 17.74
N PRO A 21 7.06 -12.51 16.84
CA PRO A 21 6.89 -12.29 15.41
C PRO A 21 5.46 -12.61 14.97
N VAL A 22 4.97 -11.84 13.98
CA VAL A 22 3.74 -12.19 13.26
C VAL A 22 4.07 -13.24 12.21
N SER A 23 3.23 -14.28 12.09
CA SER A 23 3.43 -15.33 11.09
C SER A 23 3.35 -14.76 9.67
N ARG A 24 4.10 -15.34 8.73
CA ARG A 24 4.10 -14.90 7.33
C ARG A 24 2.70 -15.00 6.71
N SER A 25 1.98 -16.09 6.95
CA SER A 25 0.63 -16.30 6.42
C SER A 25 -0.36 -15.25 6.93
N THR A 26 -0.23 -14.83 8.19
CA THR A 26 -1.04 -13.71 8.72
C THR A 26 -0.77 -12.42 7.98
N VAL A 27 0.50 -12.09 7.70
CA VAL A 27 0.86 -10.87 6.95
C VAL A 27 0.35 -10.93 5.52
N GLU A 28 0.50 -12.06 4.84
CA GLU A 28 0.01 -12.27 3.47
C GLU A 28 -1.51 -12.11 3.41
N HIS A 29 -2.25 -12.70 4.35
CA HIS A 29 -3.70 -12.56 4.44
C HIS A 29 -4.14 -11.10 4.64
N ILE A 30 -3.45 -10.36 5.53
CA ILE A 30 -3.74 -8.94 5.73
C ILE A 30 -3.53 -8.14 4.44
N LEU A 31 -2.44 -8.41 3.71
CA LEU A 31 -2.14 -7.73 2.45
C LEU A 31 -3.12 -8.09 1.33
N GLU A 32 -3.56 -9.34 1.26
CA GLU A 32 -4.60 -9.78 0.34
C GLU A 32 -5.90 -9.01 0.56
N MET A 33 -6.33 -8.90 1.83
CA MET A 33 -7.52 -8.13 2.17
C MET A 33 -7.35 -6.63 1.93
N ALA A 34 -6.20 -6.06 2.29
CA ALA A 34 -5.90 -4.64 2.05
C ALA A 34 -5.86 -4.31 0.55
N GLY A 35 -5.42 -5.24 -0.30
CA GLY A 35 -5.39 -5.10 -1.75
C GLY A 35 -6.77 -4.95 -2.40
N ARG A 36 -7.85 -5.19 -1.64
CA ARG A 36 -9.24 -4.97 -2.10
C ARG A 36 -9.69 -3.52 -1.99
N ALA A 37 -8.89 -2.64 -1.39
CA ALA A 37 -9.18 -1.22 -1.35
C ALA A 37 -9.45 -0.66 -2.77
N PRO A 38 -10.42 0.25 -2.95
CA PRO A 38 -10.64 0.90 -4.24
C PRO A 38 -9.48 1.88 -4.54
N SER A 39 -9.30 2.19 -5.82
CA SER A 39 -8.38 3.24 -6.28
C SER A 39 -8.94 3.94 -7.51
N GLY A 40 -8.51 5.18 -7.74
CA GLY A 40 -8.88 5.93 -8.94
C GLY A 40 -8.59 5.12 -10.21
N THR A 41 -9.62 4.90 -11.02
CA THR A 41 -9.59 4.06 -12.24
C THR A 41 -9.05 2.63 -12.00
N ASN A 42 -9.20 2.10 -10.80
CA ASN A 42 -8.71 0.78 -10.34
C ASN A 42 -7.23 0.51 -10.65
N THR A 43 -6.39 1.55 -10.62
CA THR A 43 -4.97 1.45 -10.96
C THR A 43 -4.20 0.57 -10.00
N GLN A 44 -4.64 0.51 -8.73
CA GLN A 44 -4.01 -0.24 -7.64
C GLN A 44 -2.50 0.08 -7.58
N PRO A 45 -2.13 1.36 -7.33
CA PRO A 45 -0.76 1.84 -7.48
C PRO A 45 0.19 1.37 -6.37
N TRP A 46 -0.36 0.89 -5.25
CA TRP A 46 0.38 0.46 -4.07
C TRP A 46 1.36 -0.67 -4.38
N LYS A 47 2.58 -0.52 -3.84
CA LYS A 47 3.59 -1.58 -3.74
C LYS A 47 3.96 -1.74 -2.28
N ALA A 48 3.69 -2.91 -1.72
CA ALA A 48 4.05 -3.23 -0.35
C ALA A 48 5.41 -3.92 -0.30
N HIS A 49 6.32 -3.41 0.53
CA HIS A 49 7.59 -4.06 0.85
C HIS A 49 7.56 -4.45 2.33
N VAL A 50 7.67 -5.74 2.61
CA VAL A 50 7.62 -6.28 3.98
C VAL A 50 9.01 -6.72 4.40
N PHE A 51 9.46 -6.24 5.55
CA PHE A 51 10.76 -6.60 6.14
C PHE A 51 10.53 -7.28 7.48
N SER A 52 11.29 -8.35 7.74
CA SER A 52 11.31 -9.06 9.03
C SER A 52 12.73 -9.41 9.46
N GLY A 53 12.89 -9.78 10.72
CA GLY A 53 14.15 -10.29 11.27
C GLY A 53 15.34 -9.38 11.00
N ALA A 54 16.43 -9.95 10.47
CA ALA A 54 17.67 -9.23 10.22
C ALA A 54 17.52 -8.11 9.17
N ALA A 55 16.66 -8.28 8.16
CA ALA A 55 16.44 -7.26 7.13
C ALA A 55 15.74 -6.03 7.71
N LEU A 56 14.74 -6.23 8.58
CA LEU A 56 14.07 -5.14 9.28
C LEU A 56 15.04 -4.39 10.18
N ARG A 57 15.87 -5.10 10.95
CA ARG A 57 16.89 -4.46 11.81
C ARG A 57 17.84 -3.57 11.01
N ARG A 58 18.39 -4.08 9.90
CA ARG A 58 19.27 -3.29 9.03
C ARG A 58 18.57 -2.04 8.48
N LEU A 59 17.31 -2.16 8.07
CA LEU A 59 16.53 -1.02 7.58
C LEU A 59 16.36 0.03 8.68
N CYS A 60 16.00 -0.37 9.90
CA CYS A 60 15.86 0.53 11.04
C CYS A 60 17.18 1.24 11.37
N ASP A 61 18.30 0.51 11.42
CA ASP A 61 19.61 1.07 11.74
C ASP A 61 20.04 2.14 10.72
N VAL A 62 19.82 1.87 9.43
CA VAL A 62 20.11 2.82 8.34
C VAL A 62 19.16 4.03 8.41
N ALA A 63 17.87 3.81 8.63
CA ALA A 63 16.88 4.89 8.71
C ALA A 63 17.17 5.85 9.88
N VAL A 64 17.50 5.31 11.06
CA VAL A 64 17.88 6.11 12.23
C VAL A 64 19.15 6.90 11.95
N ARG A 65 20.16 6.27 11.34
CA ARG A 65 21.42 6.95 10.98
C ARG A 65 21.19 8.10 10.00
N ALA A 66 20.44 7.87 8.93
CA ALA A 66 20.12 8.88 7.93
C ALA A 66 19.31 10.03 8.53
N PHE A 67 18.41 9.72 9.46
CA PHE A 67 17.64 10.75 10.18
C PHE A 67 18.55 11.70 10.97
N TRP A 68 19.53 11.17 11.71
CA TRP A 68 20.39 12.00 12.56
C TRP A 68 21.54 12.69 11.81
N ASN A 69 22.05 12.09 10.73
CA ASN A 69 23.32 12.51 10.13
C ASN A 69 23.19 13.11 8.73
N GLU A 70 22.03 13.01 8.08
CA GLU A 70 21.84 13.40 6.67
C GLU A 70 20.59 14.26 6.50
N SER A 71 20.39 15.23 7.41
CA SER A 71 19.19 16.10 7.44
C SER A 71 18.97 16.90 6.15
N GLU A 72 20.06 17.24 5.46
CA GLU A 72 20.03 17.96 4.19
C GLU A 72 19.40 17.14 3.05
N LYS A 73 19.34 15.81 3.21
CA LYS A 73 18.71 14.90 2.25
C LYS A 73 17.27 14.59 2.59
N HIS A 74 16.75 15.12 3.70
CA HIS A 74 15.35 14.90 4.08
C HIS A 74 14.44 15.61 3.09
N SER A 75 13.74 14.84 2.27
CA SER A 75 12.68 15.32 1.40
C SER A 75 11.36 14.66 1.77
N SER A 76 10.27 15.38 1.58
CA SER A 76 8.93 14.80 1.64
C SER A 76 8.62 14.18 0.30
N ASP A 77 8.56 12.85 0.22
CA ASP A 77 7.95 12.15 -0.92
C ASP A 77 6.43 12.31 -0.85
N ARG A 78 5.91 13.48 -1.25
CA ARG A 78 4.50 13.59 -1.63
C ARG A 78 4.36 12.94 -2.99
N ASN A 79 4.08 11.63 -2.98
CA ASN A 79 3.76 10.90 -4.18
C ASN A 79 2.42 11.42 -4.74
N HIS A 80 2.50 12.37 -5.67
CA HIS A 80 1.37 12.69 -6.54
C HIS A 80 1.14 11.52 -7.51
N TYR A 81 -0.04 11.47 -8.13
CA TYR A 81 -0.35 10.52 -9.20
C TYR A 81 0.81 10.45 -10.22
N LEU A 82 0.98 9.27 -10.83
CA LEU A 82 1.98 9.07 -11.87
C LEU A 82 1.87 10.17 -12.95
N GLU A 83 2.93 10.95 -13.14
CA GLU A 83 3.00 11.97 -14.20
C GLU A 83 2.94 11.32 -15.59
N GLN A 84 3.60 10.16 -15.73
CA GLN A 84 3.60 9.37 -16.95
C GLN A 84 3.02 7.98 -16.66
N TRP A 85 1.97 7.63 -17.41
CA TRP A 85 1.31 6.33 -17.29
C TRP A 85 2.16 5.23 -17.95
N ARG A 86 2.40 4.17 -17.18
CA ARG A 86 3.12 2.96 -17.61
C ARG A 86 2.33 1.71 -17.24
N ASP A 87 2.69 0.58 -17.84
CA ASP A 87 2.11 -0.69 -17.44
C ASP A 87 2.57 -1.14 -16.04
N PRO A 88 1.71 -1.85 -15.29
CA PRO A 88 0.36 -2.29 -15.66
C PRO A 88 -0.74 -1.24 -15.41
N TYR A 89 -0.41 -0.04 -14.92
CA TYR A 89 -1.38 0.97 -14.50
C TYR A 89 -2.20 1.52 -15.68
N LEU A 90 -1.55 1.77 -16.82
CA LEU A 90 -2.19 2.21 -18.05
C LEU A 90 -3.23 1.17 -18.54
N SER A 91 -2.82 -0.10 -18.60
CA SER A 91 -3.71 -1.20 -19.02
C SER A 91 -4.91 -1.37 -18.08
N ARG A 92 -4.71 -1.31 -16.76
CA ARG A 92 -5.81 -1.37 -15.77
C ARG A 92 -6.81 -0.23 -15.94
N ARG A 93 -6.31 1.00 -16.10
CA ARG A 93 -7.14 2.18 -16.32
C ARG A 93 -7.99 2.04 -17.59
N ARG A 94 -7.40 1.58 -18.70
CA ARG A 94 -8.11 1.32 -19.97
C ARG A 94 -9.19 0.26 -19.79
N LYS A 95 -8.85 -0.87 -19.16
CA LYS A 95 -9.79 -1.95 -18.89
C LYS A 95 -11.03 -1.47 -18.13
N VAL A 96 -10.86 -0.73 -17.03
CA VAL A 96 -12.00 -0.21 -16.24
C VAL A 96 -12.94 0.64 -17.10
N GLY A 97 -12.37 1.52 -17.94
CA GLY A 97 -13.19 2.34 -18.83
C GLY A 97 -13.96 1.51 -19.87
N TRP A 98 -13.34 0.48 -20.43
CA TRP A 98 -13.99 -0.42 -21.37
C TRP A 98 -15.07 -1.27 -20.72
N ASP A 99 -14.80 -1.85 -19.55
CA ASP A 99 -15.77 -2.63 -18.79
C ASP A 99 -17.01 -1.77 -18.42
N LEU A 100 -16.81 -0.49 -18.11
CA LEU A 100 -17.90 0.45 -17.85
C LEU A 100 -18.77 0.68 -19.09
N TYR A 101 -18.17 0.95 -20.25
CA TYR A 101 -18.94 1.16 -21.48
C TYR A 101 -19.64 -0.12 -21.94
N GLU A 102 -19.00 -1.27 -21.80
CA GLU A 102 -19.58 -2.58 -22.09
C GLU A 102 -20.82 -2.84 -21.22
N THR A 103 -20.73 -2.61 -19.91
CA THR A 103 -21.87 -2.77 -18.99
C THR A 103 -23.02 -1.80 -19.27
N MET A 104 -22.74 -0.66 -19.90
CA MET A 104 -23.75 0.31 -20.37
C MET A 104 -24.27 0.03 -21.79
N GLY A 105 -23.77 -1.00 -22.48
CA GLY A 105 -24.14 -1.30 -23.87
C GLY A 105 -23.62 -0.28 -24.90
N ILE A 106 -22.63 0.54 -24.54
CA ILE A 106 -22.03 1.55 -25.42
C ILE A 106 -20.96 0.88 -26.28
N LYS A 107 -21.18 0.84 -27.59
CA LYS A 107 -20.21 0.29 -28.55
C LYS A 107 -19.06 1.27 -28.78
N LYS A 108 -17.87 0.73 -29.05
CA LYS A 108 -16.72 1.51 -29.48
C LYS A 108 -17.03 2.17 -30.82
N GLY A 109 -16.96 3.50 -30.86
CA GLY A 109 -17.00 4.30 -32.09
C GLY A 109 -15.66 4.32 -32.83
#